data_AF-A0AAT9RXE3-F1
#
_entry.id   AF-A0AAT9RXE3-F1
#
_cell.length_a   1.000
_cell.length_b   1.000
_cell.length_c   1.000
_cell.angle_alpha   90.00
_cell.angle_beta   90.00
_cell.angle_gamma   90.00
#
_symmetry.space_group_name_H-M   'P 1'
#
loop_
_entity.id
_entity.type
_entity.pdbx_description
1 polymer ?
#
loop_
_entity_poly.entity_id
_entity_poly.type
_entity_poly.pdbx_seq_one_letter_code
_entity_poly.pdbx_strand_id
1 'polypeptide(L)'
;MADNVTSLFRSTAAHSPSMAALTREGGEGAGPVDFCIPCNPYFPTPAMFDDMAARLRDIITYYPSGADTITAELCNLLQLPPQCVAMGNGSTELITWLDHLMVRESLAVPVPTFGRWTDQPMETGKRVDMFPLQESSGFALDLAQYAEFIRARGTRVAVICNPNNPDGGFLHRHALVQFMDAMADLDLIVIDESFLEFADAESEPSTVQDAVMRPNVVVLRSLGKNFGLHGIRFGYLVANPALAGKVRSMLPKWNLNSFAEHVVFMLKNHGAEYMESLHQVRRDRLDMARQLSALPGLTVYPSQGNFLFVRLPVGAEGTVVRDRLLTEHRILVRECGNKVGSSSRFLRLVVRPQVDVRRLVSGLESVLYGSRRGAAVPELSTGTSYSSGTAAVDRLMGETSGTGMHNLAAQAMSMPAPAPAASMQFAPPAPAPAASMQFASPAPAPAASMQFAPPAPAPAPMPTPAPMPAPMPAAPAAGMPAPGLQPVAQTGMPGLAAAAQGRRANGAAQGLTAAQVRGRTQPEPLEEPQGWPAAGAVYNQVG
;
A
#
# COMPACT_ATOMS: atom_id res chain seq x y z
N MET A 1 -18.32 27.39 7.03
CA MET A 1 -17.40 26.28 7.32
C MET A 1 -17.75 25.02 6.53
N ALA A 2 -18.98 24.47 6.65
CA ALA A 2 -19.38 23.25 5.92
C ALA A 2 -19.08 23.27 4.41
N ASP A 3 -19.30 24.41 3.74
CA ASP A 3 -19.04 24.59 2.31
C ASP A 3 -17.55 24.49 1.94
N ASN A 4 -16.64 24.98 2.80
CA ASN A 4 -15.19 24.89 2.55
C ASN A 4 -14.73 23.43 2.56
N VAL A 5 -15.07 22.69 3.63
CA VAL A 5 -14.65 21.29 3.80
C VAL A 5 -15.23 20.39 2.70
N THR A 6 -16.48 20.62 2.29
CA THR A 6 -17.11 19.86 1.19
C THR A 6 -16.61 20.31 -0.20
N SER A 7 -16.11 21.54 -0.36
CA SER A 7 -15.51 21.99 -1.63
C SER A 7 -14.24 21.22 -2.01
N LEU A 8 -13.50 20.69 -1.02
CA LEU A 8 -12.30 19.87 -1.25
C LEU A 8 -12.57 18.63 -2.11
N PHE A 9 -13.77 18.05 -2.02
CA PHE A 9 -14.21 16.92 -2.85
C PHE A 9 -14.57 17.30 -4.29
N ARG A 10 -14.61 18.61 -4.60
CA ARG A 10 -14.89 19.17 -5.92
C ARG A 10 -13.64 19.74 -6.60
N SER A 11 -12.65 20.18 -5.82
CA SER A 11 -11.41 20.78 -6.30
C SER A 11 -10.24 19.80 -6.47
N THR A 12 -10.28 18.64 -5.80
CA THR A 12 -9.16 17.67 -5.82
C THR A 12 -9.40 16.55 -6.83
N ALA A 13 -8.47 16.31 -7.76
CA ALA A 13 -8.49 15.13 -8.64
C ALA A 13 -8.21 13.80 -7.89
N ALA A 14 -7.70 13.87 -6.66
CA ALA A 14 -7.49 12.72 -5.81
C ALA A 14 -8.82 12.16 -5.28
N HIS A 15 -8.92 10.83 -5.20
CA HIS A 15 -10.12 10.09 -4.79
C HIS A 15 -10.76 10.49 -3.45
N SER A 16 -10.01 11.16 -2.57
CA SER A 16 -10.47 11.78 -1.32
C SER A 16 -9.47 12.88 -0.91
N PRO A 17 -9.91 13.99 -0.29
CA PRO A 17 -9.00 14.96 0.28
C PRO A 17 -8.21 14.35 1.43
N SER A 18 -6.97 14.80 1.64
CA SER A 18 -6.13 14.28 2.72
C SER A 18 -6.62 14.74 4.09
N MET A 19 -6.39 13.92 5.12
CA MET A 19 -6.68 14.29 6.51
C MET A 19 -6.00 15.60 6.92
N ALA A 20 -4.78 15.87 6.42
CA ALA A 20 -4.11 17.15 6.64
C ALA A 20 -4.82 18.35 5.99
N ALA A 21 -5.47 18.18 4.83
CA ALA A 21 -6.31 19.23 4.24
C ALA A 21 -7.61 19.42 5.04
N LEU A 22 -8.26 18.33 5.44
CA LEU A 22 -9.49 18.34 6.24
C LEU A 22 -9.28 18.99 7.62
N THR A 23 -8.14 18.76 8.28
CA THR A 23 -7.82 19.42 9.55
C THR A 23 -7.56 20.91 9.37
N ARG A 24 -6.86 21.35 8.31
CA ARG A 24 -6.62 22.78 8.04
C ARG A 24 -7.90 23.55 7.74
N GLU A 25 -8.82 22.98 6.96
CA GLU A 25 -10.14 23.57 6.68
C GLU A 25 -11.15 23.40 7.83
N GLY A 26 -10.85 22.52 8.79
CA GLY A 26 -11.76 22.08 9.86
C GLY A 26 -11.70 22.89 11.17
N GLY A 27 -10.82 23.89 11.25
CA GLY A 27 -10.56 24.71 12.44
C GLY A 27 -9.69 24.01 13.50
N GLU A 28 -9.38 24.71 14.58
CA GLU A 28 -8.62 24.15 15.71
C GLU A 28 -9.43 23.06 16.42
N GLY A 29 -8.97 21.81 16.30
CA GLY A 29 -9.57 20.65 16.95
C GLY A 29 -9.14 19.35 16.28
N ALA A 30 -9.43 18.22 16.94
CA ALA A 30 -9.14 16.91 16.36
C ALA A 30 -9.88 16.71 15.01
N GLY A 31 -9.18 16.12 14.04
CA GLY A 31 -9.73 15.83 12.71
C GLY A 31 -10.95 14.87 12.75
N PRO A 32 -11.66 14.72 11.62
CA PRO A 32 -12.77 13.76 11.54
C PRO A 32 -12.29 12.31 11.74
N VAL A 33 -13.20 11.42 12.16
CA VAL A 33 -12.89 9.99 12.25
C VAL A 33 -12.76 9.42 10.84
N ASP A 34 -11.59 8.89 10.51
CA ASP A 34 -11.25 8.39 9.17
C ASP A 34 -11.73 6.93 8.99
N PHE A 35 -12.84 6.76 8.27
CA PHE A 35 -13.31 5.48 7.70
C PHE A 35 -12.98 5.37 6.20
N CYS A 36 -12.14 6.26 5.68
CA CYS A 36 -11.76 6.40 4.28
C CYS A 36 -10.50 5.61 3.94
N ILE A 37 -9.41 5.80 4.70
CA ILE A 37 -8.07 5.24 4.42
C ILE A 37 -7.87 3.89 5.14
N PRO A 38 -7.68 2.77 4.43
CA PRO A 38 -7.48 1.47 5.07
C PRO A 38 -6.16 1.40 5.81
N CYS A 39 -6.23 1.27 7.13
CA CYS A 39 -5.10 1.12 8.04
C CYS A 39 -5.38 0.03 9.09
N ASN A 40 -4.33 -0.44 9.74
CA ASN A 40 -4.45 -1.14 11.01
C ASN A 40 -4.43 -0.08 12.14
N PRO A 41 -5.48 0.02 12.97
CA PRO A 41 -5.53 0.99 14.07
C PRO A 41 -4.78 0.49 15.34
N TYR A 42 -4.33 -0.77 15.35
CA TYR A 42 -3.72 -1.44 16.50
C TYR A 42 -2.21 -1.70 16.34
N PHE A 43 -1.60 -1.26 15.23
CA PHE A 43 -0.16 -1.34 14.99
C PHE A 43 0.34 -0.07 14.29
N PRO A 44 1.52 0.47 14.63
CA PRO A 44 2.35 0.12 15.80
C PRO A 44 1.66 0.42 17.13
N THR A 45 2.18 -0.13 18.23
CA THR A 45 1.73 0.23 19.58
C THR A 45 2.26 1.62 19.98
N PRO A 46 1.69 2.30 20.98
CA PRO A 46 2.20 3.59 21.45
C PRO A 46 3.70 3.58 21.79
N ALA A 47 4.20 2.52 22.44
CA ALA A 47 5.61 2.39 22.77
C ALA A 47 6.54 2.29 21.54
N MET A 48 6.05 1.75 20.42
CA MET A 48 6.79 1.72 19.15
C MET A 48 6.84 3.11 18.50
N PHE A 49 5.77 3.92 18.66
CA PHE A 49 5.81 5.34 18.29
C PHE A 49 6.77 6.13 19.17
N ASP A 50 6.89 5.80 20.46
CA ASP A 50 7.84 6.46 21.38
C ASP A 50 9.32 6.14 21.02
N ASP A 51 9.69 4.91 20.65
CA ASP A 51 11.05 4.61 20.15
C ASP A 51 11.33 5.29 18.79
N MET A 52 10.36 5.30 17.86
CA MET A 52 10.47 6.08 16.62
C MET A 52 10.68 7.57 16.88
N ALA A 53 9.98 8.15 17.87
CA ALA A 53 10.13 9.55 18.25
C ALA A 53 11.49 9.82 18.90
N ALA A 54 11.97 8.92 19.77
CA ALA A 54 13.29 9.02 20.40
C ALA A 54 14.43 8.94 19.37
N ARG A 55 14.27 8.13 18.31
CA ARG A 55 15.25 7.95 17.22
C ARG A 55 15.06 8.89 16.04
N LEU A 56 14.05 9.76 16.06
CA LEU A 56 13.64 10.57 14.91
C LEU A 56 14.80 11.32 14.26
N ARG A 57 15.72 11.87 15.06
CA ARG A 57 16.91 12.60 14.56
C ARG A 57 17.81 11.73 13.68
N ASP A 58 18.08 10.50 14.10
CA ASP A 58 18.98 9.59 13.37
C ASP A 58 18.27 9.11 12.10
N ILE A 59 16.99 8.72 12.21
CA ILE A 59 16.15 8.30 11.09
C ILE A 59 16.10 9.36 9.97
N ILE A 60 15.97 10.65 10.30
CA ILE A 60 15.88 11.73 9.28
C ILE A 60 17.23 12.26 8.81
N THR A 61 18.35 11.95 9.47
CA THR A 61 19.68 12.47 9.08
C THR A 61 20.59 11.42 8.45
N TYR A 62 20.33 10.13 8.67
CA TYR A 62 21.11 9.05 8.06
C TYR A 62 20.50 8.61 6.73
N TYR A 63 21.35 8.38 5.73
CA TYR A 63 20.95 7.60 4.56
C TYR A 63 20.60 6.18 5.00
N PRO A 64 19.56 5.57 4.41
CA PRO A 64 19.19 4.20 4.71
C PRO A 64 20.26 3.22 4.21
N SER A 65 20.29 2.04 4.81
CA SER A 65 21.10 0.90 4.37
C SER A 65 20.86 0.57 2.89
N GLY A 66 21.82 -0.14 2.30
CA GLY A 66 21.66 -0.71 0.95
C GLY A 66 20.37 -1.52 0.85
N ALA A 67 19.67 -1.40 -0.29
CA ALA A 67 18.39 -2.07 -0.50
C ALA A 67 18.48 -3.59 -0.28
N ASP A 68 19.62 -4.21 -0.60
CA ASP A 68 19.87 -5.64 -0.36
C ASP A 68 19.86 -5.99 1.13
N THR A 69 20.36 -5.12 2.02
CA THR A 69 20.33 -5.31 3.49
C THR A 69 18.89 -5.28 4.01
N ILE A 70 18.11 -4.28 3.60
CA ILE A 70 16.71 -4.12 4.01
C ILE A 70 15.85 -5.26 3.42
N THR A 71 16.19 -5.71 2.20
CA THR A 71 15.56 -6.88 1.56
C THR A 71 15.90 -8.16 2.30
N ALA A 72 17.16 -8.38 2.69
CA ALA A 72 17.57 -9.55 3.44
C ALA A 72 16.82 -9.65 4.78
N GLU A 73 16.75 -8.58 5.57
CA GLU A 73 16.05 -8.64 6.87
C GLU A 73 14.53 -8.85 6.71
N LEU A 74 13.87 -8.18 5.75
CA LEU A 74 12.46 -8.46 5.46
C LEU A 74 12.26 -9.92 4.98
N CYS A 75 13.16 -10.44 4.16
CA CYS A 75 13.09 -11.81 3.65
C CYS A 75 13.34 -12.87 4.74
N ASN A 76 14.18 -12.58 5.73
CA ASN A 76 14.37 -13.41 6.93
C ASN A 76 13.06 -13.53 7.72
N LEU A 77 12.29 -12.45 7.84
CA LEU A 77 10.98 -12.45 8.51
C LEU A 77 9.90 -13.16 7.66
N LEU A 78 9.92 -13.00 6.34
CA LEU A 78 8.92 -13.58 5.44
C LEU A 78 9.21 -15.02 5.00
N GLN A 79 10.39 -15.57 5.33
CA GLN A 79 10.88 -16.87 4.84
C GLN A 79 10.84 -16.95 3.29
N LEU A 80 11.37 -15.90 2.64
CA LEU A 80 11.46 -15.77 1.18
C LEU A 80 12.92 -15.66 0.72
N PRO A 81 13.27 -16.10 -0.51
CA PRO A 81 14.61 -15.85 -1.07
C PRO A 81 14.76 -14.37 -1.49
N PRO A 82 15.78 -13.61 -1.02
CA PRO A 82 15.93 -12.19 -1.35
C PRO A 82 15.96 -11.87 -2.85
N GLN A 83 16.52 -12.76 -3.67
CA GLN A 83 16.55 -12.63 -5.12
C GLN A 83 15.15 -12.63 -5.77
N CYS A 84 14.12 -13.15 -5.09
CA CYS A 84 12.73 -13.19 -5.54
C CYS A 84 11.92 -11.94 -5.16
N VAL A 85 12.47 -11.01 -4.38
CA VAL A 85 11.74 -9.86 -3.83
C VAL A 85 12.24 -8.54 -4.41
N ALA A 86 11.33 -7.61 -4.74
CA ALA A 86 11.67 -6.22 -5.08
C ALA A 86 10.84 -5.25 -4.24
N MET A 87 11.49 -4.26 -3.62
CA MET A 87 10.89 -3.41 -2.58
C MET A 87 10.85 -1.94 -3.03
N GLY A 88 9.74 -1.27 -2.82
CA GLY A 88 9.52 0.11 -3.31
C GLY A 88 8.75 1.00 -2.34
N ASN A 89 8.51 2.25 -2.75
CA ASN A 89 7.82 3.28 -1.97
C ASN A 89 6.28 3.07 -1.87
N GLY A 90 5.89 1.85 -1.48
CA GLY A 90 4.53 1.32 -1.54
C GLY A 90 4.23 0.65 -2.87
N SER A 91 3.28 -0.28 -2.86
CA SER A 91 2.90 -1.07 -4.04
C SER A 91 2.51 -0.21 -5.26
N THR A 92 2.03 1.02 -5.08
CA THR A 92 1.76 1.97 -6.18
C THR A 92 2.95 2.20 -7.12
N GLU A 93 4.16 2.33 -6.59
CA GLU A 93 5.39 2.52 -7.40
C GLU A 93 5.72 1.24 -8.19
N LEU A 94 5.50 0.08 -7.57
CA LEU A 94 5.69 -1.21 -8.22
C LEU A 94 4.65 -1.46 -9.32
N ILE A 95 3.41 -0.97 -9.15
CA ILE A 95 2.39 -0.96 -10.22
C ILE A 95 2.87 -0.12 -11.40
N THR A 96 3.43 1.07 -11.16
CA THR A 96 4.03 1.92 -12.21
C THR A 96 5.16 1.20 -12.95
N TRP A 97 6.08 0.52 -12.25
CA TRP A 97 7.15 -0.23 -12.91
C TRP A 97 6.66 -1.47 -13.65
N LEU A 98 5.69 -2.22 -13.12
CA LEU A 98 5.08 -3.36 -13.84
C LEU A 98 4.37 -2.90 -15.11
N ASP A 99 3.67 -1.76 -15.06
CA ASP A 99 3.06 -1.15 -16.24
C ASP A 99 4.12 -0.80 -17.31
N HIS A 100 5.16 -0.04 -16.96
CA HIS A 100 6.20 0.35 -17.92
C HIS A 100 7.03 -0.83 -18.47
N LEU A 101 7.22 -1.90 -17.70
CA LEU A 101 8.14 -2.99 -18.05
C LEU A 101 7.47 -4.21 -18.70
N MET A 102 6.18 -4.42 -18.44
CA MET A 102 5.49 -5.67 -18.78
C MET A 102 4.21 -5.44 -19.58
N VAL A 103 3.44 -4.38 -19.29
CA VAL A 103 2.20 -4.07 -20.02
C VAL A 103 2.56 -3.34 -21.32
N ARG A 104 2.52 -4.09 -22.43
CA ARG A 104 2.82 -3.58 -23.79
C ARG A 104 1.65 -2.79 -24.38
N GLU A 105 0.56 -3.47 -24.67
CA GLU A 105 -0.62 -2.91 -25.34
C GLU A 105 -1.85 -2.84 -24.44
N SER A 106 -2.01 -3.84 -23.57
CA SER A 106 -3.27 -4.09 -22.87
C SER A 106 -3.13 -4.87 -21.57
N LEU A 107 -4.03 -4.57 -20.64
CA LEU A 107 -4.16 -5.19 -19.32
C LEU A 107 -5.64 -5.44 -19.03
N ALA A 108 -5.97 -6.64 -18.56
CA ALA A 108 -7.31 -7.00 -18.14
C ALA A 108 -7.43 -6.93 -16.62
N VAL A 109 -8.54 -6.38 -16.11
CA VAL A 109 -8.78 -6.27 -14.66
C VAL A 109 -10.29 -6.33 -14.34
N PRO A 110 -10.70 -7.02 -13.26
CA PRO A 110 -12.06 -6.91 -12.73
C PRO A 110 -12.40 -5.48 -12.31
N VAL A 111 -13.66 -5.07 -12.42
CA VAL A 111 -14.18 -3.80 -11.89
C VAL A 111 -15.47 -4.03 -11.10
N PRO A 112 -15.65 -3.42 -9.91
CA PRO A 112 -14.82 -2.37 -9.31
C PRO A 112 -13.53 -2.91 -8.67
N THR A 113 -12.46 -2.10 -8.73
CA THR A 113 -11.11 -2.46 -8.25
C THR A 113 -10.37 -1.22 -7.72
N PHE A 114 -9.10 -1.38 -7.33
CA PHE A 114 -8.22 -0.27 -6.95
C PHE A 114 -7.80 0.54 -8.18
N GLY A 115 -8.10 1.85 -8.17
CA GLY A 115 -7.98 2.73 -9.35
C GLY A 115 -6.62 2.70 -10.05
N ARG A 116 -5.50 2.49 -9.34
CA ARG A 116 -4.18 2.43 -10.02
C ARG A 116 -4.09 1.33 -11.08
N TRP A 117 -4.90 0.25 -11.00
CA TRP A 117 -4.96 -0.78 -12.03
C TRP A 117 -5.74 -0.38 -13.30
N THR A 118 -6.57 0.66 -13.25
CA THR A 118 -7.19 1.30 -14.42
C THR A 118 -6.38 2.52 -14.87
N ASP A 119 -5.99 3.35 -13.92
CA ASP A 119 -5.51 4.70 -14.17
C ASP A 119 -4.08 4.70 -14.74
N GLN A 120 -3.16 3.90 -14.18
CA GLN A 120 -1.78 3.79 -14.65
C GLN A 120 -1.65 3.37 -16.13
N PRO A 121 -2.27 2.27 -16.60
CA PRO A 121 -2.20 1.90 -18.01
C PRO A 121 -2.93 2.91 -18.93
N MET A 122 -4.01 3.56 -18.47
CA MET A 122 -4.68 4.61 -19.26
C MET A 122 -3.79 5.87 -19.40
N GLU A 123 -3.11 6.28 -18.34
CA GLU A 123 -2.13 7.38 -18.34
C GLU A 123 -0.95 7.11 -19.30
N THR A 124 -0.57 5.84 -19.48
CA THR A 124 0.50 5.43 -20.41
C THR A 124 -0.03 5.01 -21.80
N GLY A 125 -1.30 5.29 -22.12
CA GLY A 125 -1.88 5.14 -23.46
C GLY A 125 -2.29 3.72 -23.83
N LYS A 126 -2.42 2.81 -22.87
CA LYS A 126 -2.70 1.38 -23.06
C LYS A 126 -4.17 1.05 -22.86
N ARG A 127 -4.61 -0.05 -23.47
CA ARG A 127 -6.00 -0.51 -23.38
C ARG A 127 -6.26 -1.23 -22.06
N VAL A 128 -7.28 -0.81 -21.31
CA VAL A 128 -7.76 -1.53 -20.13
C VAL A 128 -9.00 -2.33 -20.49
N ASP A 129 -8.88 -3.65 -20.45
CA ASP A 129 -9.96 -4.58 -20.70
C ASP A 129 -10.68 -4.91 -19.38
N MET A 130 -11.71 -4.12 -19.08
CA MET A 130 -12.41 -4.15 -17.79
C MET A 130 -13.48 -5.27 -17.74
N PHE A 131 -13.38 -6.19 -16.78
CA PHE A 131 -14.34 -7.27 -16.56
C PHE A 131 -15.35 -6.90 -15.45
N PRO A 132 -16.65 -6.71 -15.75
CA PRO A 132 -17.60 -6.18 -14.77
C PRO A 132 -18.07 -7.24 -13.76
N LEU A 133 -17.69 -7.09 -12.50
CA LEU A 133 -18.21 -7.86 -11.37
C LEU A 133 -19.67 -7.47 -11.10
N GLN A 134 -20.55 -8.46 -10.97
CA GLN A 134 -22.00 -8.23 -10.89
C GLN A 134 -22.48 -8.09 -9.44
N GLU A 135 -23.23 -7.03 -9.13
CA GLU A 135 -23.86 -6.84 -7.80
C GLU A 135 -24.78 -8.02 -7.44
N SER A 136 -25.51 -8.56 -8.43
CA SER A 136 -26.38 -9.74 -8.27
C SER A 136 -25.64 -11.01 -7.84
N SER A 137 -24.33 -11.09 -8.09
CA SER A 137 -23.43 -12.16 -7.64
C SER A 137 -22.58 -11.73 -6.43
N GLY A 138 -22.95 -10.66 -5.72
CA GLY A 138 -22.20 -10.12 -4.58
C GLY A 138 -20.82 -9.58 -4.93
N PHE A 139 -20.60 -9.19 -6.20
CA PHE A 139 -19.29 -8.86 -6.80
C PHE A 139 -18.26 -10.01 -6.83
N ALA A 140 -18.70 -11.26 -6.67
CA ALA A 140 -17.80 -12.41 -6.79
C ALA A 140 -17.14 -12.51 -8.19
N LEU A 141 -15.84 -12.80 -8.21
CA LEU A 141 -15.05 -12.99 -9.43
C LEU A 141 -15.09 -14.47 -9.86
N ASP A 142 -15.79 -14.74 -10.95
CA ASP A 142 -15.68 -16.02 -11.66
C ASP A 142 -14.39 -16.04 -12.50
N LEU A 143 -13.44 -16.88 -12.09
CA LEU A 143 -12.13 -17.01 -12.74
C LEU A 143 -12.20 -17.69 -14.12
N ALA A 144 -13.21 -18.52 -14.41
CA ALA A 144 -13.39 -19.14 -15.71
C ALA A 144 -13.95 -18.12 -16.71
N GLN A 145 -15.00 -17.38 -16.34
CA GLN A 145 -15.54 -16.29 -17.16
C GLN A 145 -14.51 -15.17 -17.39
N TYR A 146 -13.69 -14.86 -16.38
CA TYR A 146 -12.60 -13.88 -16.52
C TYR A 146 -11.47 -14.40 -17.43
N ALA A 147 -11.11 -15.69 -17.37
CA ALA A 147 -10.18 -16.30 -18.31
C ALA A 147 -10.72 -16.26 -19.75
N GLU A 148 -11.97 -16.65 -19.98
CA GLU A 148 -12.64 -16.57 -21.30
C GLU A 148 -12.65 -15.13 -21.84
N PHE A 149 -12.96 -14.16 -20.99
CA PHE A 149 -12.91 -12.73 -21.34
C PHE A 149 -11.50 -12.30 -21.77
N ILE A 150 -10.45 -12.67 -21.02
CA ILE A 150 -9.05 -12.37 -21.40
C ILE A 150 -8.72 -12.96 -22.78
N ARG A 151 -9.12 -14.22 -23.05
CA ARG A 151 -8.92 -14.86 -24.36
C ARG A 151 -9.68 -14.11 -25.48
N ALA A 152 -10.95 -13.79 -25.26
CA ALA A 152 -11.80 -13.11 -26.24
C ALA A 152 -11.35 -11.67 -26.55
N ARG A 153 -10.67 -11.00 -25.60
CA ARG A 153 -10.08 -9.67 -25.77
C ARG A 153 -8.65 -9.70 -26.34
N GLY A 154 -8.04 -10.88 -26.44
CA GLY A 154 -6.63 -11.05 -26.83
C GLY A 154 -5.64 -10.43 -25.84
N THR A 155 -6.06 -10.17 -24.61
CA THR A 155 -5.28 -9.41 -23.62
C THR A 155 -4.13 -10.26 -23.07
N ARG A 156 -2.96 -9.64 -22.89
CA ARG A 156 -1.72 -10.35 -22.55
C ARG A 156 -1.27 -10.22 -21.11
N VAL A 157 -1.87 -9.30 -20.34
CA VAL A 157 -1.65 -9.14 -18.89
C VAL A 157 -2.97 -9.25 -18.14
N ALA A 158 -2.98 -10.01 -17.05
CA ALA A 158 -4.14 -10.15 -16.15
C ALA A 158 -3.82 -9.65 -14.73
N VAL A 159 -4.82 -9.10 -14.03
CA VAL A 159 -4.69 -8.57 -12.67
C VAL A 159 -5.86 -9.05 -11.81
N ILE A 160 -5.55 -9.62 -10.64
CA ILE A 160 -6.52 -10.01 -9.62
C ILE A 160 -6.10 -9.37 -8.29
N CYS A 161 -6.97 -8.58 -7.66
CA CYS A 161 -6.78 -8.13 -6.28
C CYS A 161 -7.39 -9.16 -5.33
N ASN A 162 -6.64 -9.64 -4.33
CA ASN A 162 -7.13 -10.65 -3.38
C ASN A 162 -6.63 -10.38 -1.95
N PRO A 163 -7.47 -9.91 -1.00
CA PRO A 163 -8.86 -9.49 -1.17
C PRO A 163 -9.02 -8.27 -2.10
N ASN A 164 -10.12 -8.19 -2.85
CA ASN A 164 -10.38 -7.07 -3.75
C ASN A 164 -10.82 -5.80 -3.00
N ASN A 165 -10.68 -4.64 -3.66
CA ASN A 165 -10.97 -3.32 -3.12
C ASN A 165 -11.80 -2.56 -4.17
N PRO A 166 -13.11 -2.33 -3.96
CA PRO A 166 -13.65 -1.88 -2.68
C PRO A 166 -14.48 -2.92 -1.91
N ASP A 167 -14.90 -3.99 -2.57
CA ASP A 167 -15.87 -5.00 -2.10
C ASP A 167 -15.35 -5.84 -0.92
N GLY A 168 -14.08 -6.23 -0.96
CA GLY A 168 -13.47 -7.11 0.04
C GLY A 168 -13.54 -8.60 -0.31
N GLY A 169 -14.06 -8.95 -1.49
CA GLY A 169 -14.21 -10.31 -1.98
C GLY A 169 -12.88 -11.05 -2.05
N PHE A 170 -12.95 -12.38 -1.90
CA PHE A 170 -11.79 -13.23 -1.71
C PHE A 170 -11.87 -14.50 -2.57
N LEU A 171 -10.71 -14.96 -3.01
CA LEU A 171 -10.49 -16.20 -3.74
C LEU A 171 -9.48 -17.05 -2.98
N HIS A 172 -9.87 -18.28 -2.67
CA HIS A 172 -8.99 -19.28 -2.05
C HIS A 172 -7.77 -19.55 -2.93
N ARG A 173 -6.58 -19.65 -2.31
CA ARG A 173 -5.27 -19.87 -2.95
C ARG A 173 -5.31 -20.92 -4.06
N HIS A 174 -5.99 -22.06 -3.82
CA HIS A 174 -6.07 -23.15 -4.79
C HIS A 174 -6.70 -22.77 -6.14
N ALA A 175 -7.62 -21.81 -6.17
CA ALA A 175 -8.30 -21.35 -7.37
C ALA A 175 -7.46 -20.31 -8.13
N LEU A 176 -6.73 -19.46 -7.41
CA LEU A 176 -5.71 -18.60 -8.00
C LEU A 176 -4.59 -19.42 -8.63
N VAL A 177 -4.14 -20.51 -7.98
CA VAL A 177 -3.16 -21.44 -8.54
C VAL A 177 -3.67 -22.08 -9.83
N GLN A 178 -4.91 -22.60 -9.84
CA GLN A 178 -5.53 -23.15 -11.06
C GLN A 178 -5.64 -22.11 -12.18
N PHE A 179 -5.99 -20.85 -11.87
CA PHE A 179 -6.02 -19.76 -12.85
C PHE A 179 -4.61 -19.42 -13.37
N MET A 180 -3.59 -19.35 -12.51
CA MET A 180 -2.21 -19.10 -12.92
C MET A 180 -1.69 -20.18 -13.87
N ASP A 181 -2.05 -21.45 -13.63
CA ASP A 181 -1.64 -22.57 -14.48
C ASP A 181 -2.44 -22.62 -15.80
N ALA A 182 -3.75 -22.33 -15.77
CA ALA A 182 -4.59 -22.24 -16.99
C ALA A 182 -4.28 -21.02 -17.87
N MET A 183 -3.62 -20.00 -17.32
CA MET A 183 -3.22 -18.76 -18.00
C MET A 183 -1.68 -18.63 -18.10
N ALA A 184 -0.95 -19.73 -17.97
CA ALA A 184 0.52 -19.76 -17.94
C ALA A 184 1.21 -19.27 -19.23
N ASP A 185 0.48 -19.12 -20.35
CA ASP A 185 1.01 -18.51 -21.58
C ASP A 185 0.97 -16.97 -21.57
N LEU A 186 0.29 -16.31 -20.63
CA LEU A 186 0.20 -14.84 -20.59
C LEU A 186 1.57 -14.18 -20.34
N ASP A 187 1.75 -12.96 -20.84
CA ASP A 187 2.98 -12.17 -20.65
C ASP A 187 3.20 -11.81 -19.17
N LEU A 188 2.11 -11.58 -18.41
CA LEU A 188 2.13 -11.34 -16.97
C LEU A 188 0.77 -11.66 -16.32
N ILE A 189 0.80 -12.25 -15.12
CA ILE A 189 -0.32 -12.33 -14.17
C ILE A 189 0.11 -11.61 -12.89
N VAL A 190 -0.71 -10.69 -12.39
CA VAL A 190 -0.48 -10.02 -11.11
C VAL A 190 -1.55 -10.36 -10.09
N ILE A 191 -1.13 -10.79 -8.90
CA ILE A 191 -1.99 -10.97 -7.74
C ILE A 191 -1.68 -9.84 -6.73
N ASP A 192 -2.58 -8.88 -6.56
CA ASP A 192 -2.43 -7.79 -5.57
C ASP A 192 -2.98 -8.25 -4.21
N GLU A 193 -2.09 -8.86 -3.42
CA GLU A 193 -2.34 -9.35 -2.05
C GLU A 193 -2.26 -8.25 -0.99
N SER A 194 -2.42 -6.99 -1.40
CA SER A 194 -2.40 -5.75 -0.61
C SER A 194 -3.14 -5.72 0.75
N PHE A 195 -4.02 -6.68 1.02
CA PHE A 195 -4.86 -6.74 2.22
C PHE A 195 -4.93 -8.15 2.84
N LEU A 196 -4.13 -9.11 2.34
CA LEU A 196 -4.27 -10.53 2.64
C LEU A 196 -3.94 -10.86 4.10
N GLU A 197 -3.15 -10.03 4.80
CA GLU A 197 -2.86 -10.21 6.23
C GLU A 197 -4.12 -10.07 7.10
N PHE A 198 -5.16 -9.40 6.60
CA PHE A 198 -6.47 -9.30 7.27
C PHE A 198 -7.40 -10.49 6.96
N ALA A 199 -7.02 -11.42 6.07
CA ALA A 199 -7.82 -12.60 5.77
C ALA A 199 -7.83 -13.61 6.93
N ASP A 200 -8.93 -14.35 7.05
CA ASP A 200 -9.18 -15.44 7.99
C ASP A 200 -9.96 -16.63 7.35
N ALA A 201 -10.26 -16.57 6.04
CA ALA A 201 -10.99 -17.61 5.31
C ALA A 201 -10.22 -18.94 5.13
N GLU A 202 -8.89 -18.93 5.20
CA GLU A 202 -8.02 -20.11 5.19
C GLU A 202 -6.67 -19.80 5.86
N SER A 203 -5.92 -20.84 6.27
CA SER A 203 -4.67 -20.69 7.02
C SER A 203 -3.49 -20.20 6.18
N GLU A 204 -3.38 -20.64 4.93
CA GLU A 204 -2.32 -20.23 4.00
C GLU A 204 -2.89 -19.59 2.72
N PRO A 205 -3.47 -18.39 2.79
CA PRO A 205 -4.15 -17.75 1.66
C PRO A 205 -3.21 -17.19 0.58
N SER A 206 -1.89 -17.32 0.75
CA SER A 206 -0.88 -16.58 0.00
C SER A 206 -0.32 -17.36 -1.20
N THR A 207 -0.25 -16.70 -2.35
CA THR A 207 0.34 -17.18 -3.59
C THR A 207 1.83 -16.82 -3.75
N VAL A 208 2.51 -16.23 -2.75
CA VAL A 208 3.93 -15.84 -2.88
C VAL A 208 4.85 -17.03 -3.24
N GLN A 209 4.64 -18.19 -2.63
CA GLN A 209 5.41 -19.41 -2.93
C GLN A 209 5.04 -20.01 -4.30
N ASP A 210 3.85 -19.71 -4.81
CA ASP A 210 3.40 -20.08 -6.15
C ASP A 210 3.98 -19.16 -7.23
N ALA A 211 4.25 -17.90 -6.88
CA ALA A 211 4.83 -16.89 -7.77
C ALA A 211 6.33 -17.05 -8.00
N VAL A 212 7.12 -17.44 -6.98
CA VAL A 212 8.57 -17.66 -7.15
C VAL A 212 8.89 -18.78 -8.14
N MET A 213 7.96 -19.72 -8.34
CA MET A 213 8.10 -20.86 -9.25
C MET A 213 7.62 -20.58 -10.69
N ARG A 214 6.90 -19.48 -10.95
CA ARG A 214 6.24 -19.21 -12.24
C ARG A 214 6.88 -18.02 -12.97
N PRO A 215 7.22 -18.13 -14.26
CA PRO A 215 8.04 -17.13 -14.96
C PRO A 215 7.30 -15.83 -15.30
N ASN A 216 5.97 -15.83 -15.22
CA ASN A 216 5.08 -14.74 -15.59
C ASN A 216 4.16 -14.30 -14.43
N VAL A 217 4.42 -14.68 -13.18
CA VAL A 217 3.58 -14.32 -12.02
C VAL A 217 4.31 -13.31 -11.13
N VAL A 218 3.57 -12.28 -10.70
CA VAL A 218 3.99 -11.33 -9.66
C VAL A 218 2.92 -11.25 -8.59
N VAL A 219 3.32 -11.36 -7.33
CA VAL A 219 2.48 -11.05 -6.16
C VAL A 219 2.89 -9.69 -5.60
N LEU A 220 1.93 -8.81 -5.33
CA LEU A 220 2.16 -7.50 -4.72
C LEU A 220 1.68 -7.46 -3.26
N ARG A 221 2.45 -6.81 -2.40
CA ARG A 221 2.18 -6.64 -0.97
C ARG A 221 2.43 -5.19 -0.53
N SER A 222 1.65 -4.73 0.45
CA SER A 222 1.49 -3.29 0.71
C SER A 222 1.56 -2.99 2.21
N LEU A 223 2.80 -2.91 2.71
CA LEU A 223 3.12 -2.87 4.13
C LEU A 223 2.64 -1.60 4.86
N GLY A 224 2.37 -0.51 4.12
CA GLY A 224 1.72 0.68 4.69
C GLY A 224 0.27 0.47 5.17
N LYS A 225 -0.38 -0.66 4.84
CA LYS A 225 -1.79 -0.92 5.19
C LYS A 225 -1.93 -1.79 6.44
N ASN A 226 -1.31 -2.97 6.42
CA ASN A 226 -1.30 -3.93 7.53
C ASN A 226 -0.52 -3.43 8.77
N PHE A 227 0.50 -2.58 8.59
CA PHE A 227 1.17 -1.89 9.70
C PHE A 227 0.55 -0.52 10.03
N GLY A 228 -0.51 -0.07 9.36
CA GLY A 228 -1.11 1.26 9.56
C GLY A 228 -0.26 2.45 9.06
N LEU A 229 1.06 2.28 8.92
CA LEU A 229 2.07 3.29 8.55
C LEU A 229 2.06 3.69 7.05
N HIS A 230 0.88 3.99 6.51
CA HIS A 230 0.66 4.38 5.11
C HIS A 230 1.49 5.59 4.66
N GLY A 231 1.86 6.47 5.61
CA GLY A 231 2.74 7.63 5.39
C GLY A 231 4.21 7.29 5.13
N ILE A 232 4.72 6.15 5.62
CA ILE A 232 6.12 5.72 5.44
C ILE A 232 6.41 5.27 4.00
N ARG A 233 5.36 5.03 3.19
CA ARG A 233 5.47 4.64 1.78
C ARG A 233 6.26 3.33 1.61
N PHE A 234 5.65 2.19 1.95
CA PHE A 234 6.36 0.91 1.92
C PHE A 234 5.52 -0.25 1.39
N GLY A 235 6.17 -1.14 0.62
CA GLY A 235 5.58 -2.31 -0.03
C GLY A 235 6.61 -3.05 -0.88
N TYR A 236 6.24 -4.27 -1.31
CA TYR A 236 7.13 -5.15 -2.07
C TYR A 236 6.35 -5.99 -3.07
N LEU A 237 7.07 -6.60 -4.00
CA LEU A 237 6.57 -7.69 -4.83
C LEU A 237 7.40 -8.95 -4.61
N VAL A 238 6.78 -10.10 -4.87
CA VAL A 238 7.42 -11.42 -4.94
C VAL A 238 7.17 -11.99 -6.33
N ALA A 239 8.23 -12.49 -6.96
CA ALA A 239 8.19 -13.13 -8.27
C ALA A 239 9.37 -14.10 -8.40
N ASN A 240 9.52 -14.78 -9.55
CA ASN A 240 10.75 -15.52 -9.80
C ASN A 240 11.99 -14.57 -9.83
N PRO A 241 13.23 -15.09 -9.66
CA PRO A 241 14.42 -14.25 -9.53
C PRO A 241 14.69 -13.31 -10.72
N ALA A 242 14.33 -13.73 -11.94
CA ALA A 242 14.54 -12.95 -13.16
C ALA A 242 13.52 -11.79 -13.27
N LEU A 243 12.25 -12.07 -12.96
CA LEU A 243 11.17 -11.08 -13.03
C LEU A 243 11.30 -10.04 -11.90
N ALA A 244 11.61 -10.48 -10.68
CA ALA A 244 11.94 -9.59 -9.57
C ALA A 244 13.22 -8.78 -9.86
N GLY A 245 14.24 -9.41 -10.44
CA GLY A 245 15.47 -8.73 -10.88
C GLY A 245 15.24 -7.62 -11.90
N LYS A 246 14.38 -7.87 -12.90
CA LYS A 246 14.01 -6.86 -13.92
C LYS A 246 13.28 -5.65 -13.34
N VAL A 247 12.52 -5.80 -12.25
CA VAL A 247 11.96 -4.65 -11.54
C VAL A 247 13.03 -3.97 -10.68
N ARG A 248 13.83 -4.73 -9.90
CA ARG A 248 14.93 -4.16 -9.07
C ARG A 248 15.89 -3.29 -9.88
N SER A 249 16.23 -3.67 -11.10
CA SER A 249 17.14 -2.90 -11.98
C SER A 249 16.60 -1.54 -12.43
N MET A 250 15.31 -1.26 -12.22
CA MET A 250 14.66 0.01 -12.59
C MET A 250 14.37 0.91 -11.38
N LEU A 251 14.47 0.38 -10.16
CA LEU A 251 14.26 1.16 -8.95
C LEU A 251 15.42 2.16 -8.74
N PRO A 252 15.15 3.38 -8.23
CA PRO A 252 16.19 4.33 -7.87
C PRO A 252 17.23 3.75 -6.89
N LYS A 253 18.44 4.30 -6.91
CA LYS A 253 19.38 4.11 -5.78
C LYS A 253 18.84 4.87 -4.57
N TRP A 254 18.95 4.27 -3.38
CA TRP A 254 18.33 4.78 -2.13
C TRP A 254 16.81 5.01 -2.26
N ASN A 255 16.11 4.14 -3.00
CA ASN A 255 14.66 4.23 -3.18
C ASN A 255 13.89 4.08 -1.87
N LEU A 256 14.21 3.04 -1.08
CA LEU A 256 13.64 2.86 0.25
C LEU A 256 14.14 3.96 1.18
N ASN A 257 13.26 4.45 2.05
CA ASN A 257 13.54 5.51 3.01
C ASN A 257 13.86 4.95 4.42
N SER A 258 14.55 5.73 5.24
CA SER A 258 15.04 5.32 6.57
C SER A 258 13.94 4.97 7.57
N PHE A 259 12.71 5.48 7.41
CA PHE A 259 11.56 5.05 8.21
C PHE A 259 11.11 3.63 7.83
N ALA A 260 11.11 3.29 6.54
CA ALA A 260 10.79 1.94 6.07
C ALA A 260 11.84 0.92 6.56
N GLU A 261 13.13 1.29 6.55
CA GLU A 261 14.19 0.49 7.17
C GLU A 261 13.94 0.26 8.67
N HIS A 262 13.75 1.33 9.44
CA HIS A 262 13.55 1.23 10.88
C HIS A 262 12.35 0.33 11.23
N VAL A 263 11.25 0.40 10.45
CA VAL A 263 10.11 -0.52 10.61
C VAL A 263 10.48 -1.97 10.30
N VAL A 264 11.24 -2.27 9.24
CA VAL A 264 11.68 -3.65 8.95
C VAL A 264 12.47 -4.24 10.11
N PHE A 265 13.43 -3.49 10.66
CA PHE A 265 14.25 -3.95 11.79
C PHE A 265 13.44 -4.03 13.11
N MET A 266 12.45 -3.17 13.31
CA MET A 266 11.53 -3.21 14.45
C MET A 266 10.72 -4.53 14.50
N LEU A 267 10.18 -4.99 13.36
CA LEU A 267 9.29 -6.16 13.30
C LEU A 267 9.87 -7.42 13.95
N LYS A 268 11.19 -7.62 13.85
CA LYS A 268 11.91 -8.75 14.45
C LYS A 268 11.55 -8.98 15.92
N ASN A 269 11.38 -7.90 16.68
CA ASN A 269 11.14 -7.94 18.13
C ASN A 269 9.64 -7.90 18.50
N HIS A 270 8.75 -7.67 17.52
CA HIS A 270 7.36 -7.24 17.75
C HIS A 270 6.32 -8.03 16.94
N GLY A 271 6.65 -9.26 16.57
CA GLY A 271 5.76 -10.15 15.81
C GLY A 271 4.50 -10.57 16.57
N ALA A 272 4.56 -10.65 17.91
CA ALA A 272 3.41 -11.02 18.73
C ALA A 272 2.34 -9.91 18.73
N GLU A 273 2.76 -8.66 18.96
CA GLU A 273 1.89 -7.48 18.92
C GLU A 273 1.34 -7.25 17.51
N TYR A 274 2.14 -7.52 16.47
CA TYR A 274 1.66 -7.48 15.10
C TYR A 274 0.56 -8.52 14.84
N MET A 275 0.75 -9.79 15.21
CA MET A 275 -0.27 -10.84 15.03
C MET A 275 -1.55 -10.53 15.82
N GLU A 276 -1.44 -10.08 17.07
CA GLU A 276 -2.60 -9.69 17.88
C GLU A 276 -3.33 -8.46 17.29
N SER A 277 -2.60 -7.51 16.68
CA SER A 277 -3.23 -6.38 15.98
C SER A 277 -4.11 -6.85 14.81
N LEU A 278 -3.70 -7.89 14.06
CA LEU A 278 -4.49 -8.48 12.98
C LEU A 278 -5.72 -9.22 13.53
N HIS A 279 -5.59 -9.94 14.64
CA HIS A 279 -6.71 -10.61 15.32
C HIS A 279 -7.79 -9.61 15.76
N GLN A 280 -7.37 -8.47 16.33
CA GLN A 280 -8.31 -7.41 16.70
C GLN A 280 -9.01 -6.78 15.50
N VAL A 281 -8.32 -6.56 14.37
CA VAL A 281 -8.97 -6.09 13.13
C VAL A 281 -9.96 -7.13 12.56
N ARG A 282 -9.63 -8.42 12.58
CA ARG A 282 -10.53 -9.51 12.13
C ARG A 282 -11.80 -9.57 12.99
N ARG A 283 -11.66 -9.54 14.31
CA ARG A 283 -12.80 -9.47 15.25
C ARG A 283 -13.65 -8.22 15.00
N ASP A 284 -13.03 -7.05 14.98
CA ASP A 284 -13.75 -5.78 14.85
C ASP A 284 -14.43 -5.64 13.48
N ARG A 285 -13.90 -6.27 12.42
CA ARG A 285 -14.57 -6.41 11.11
C ARG A 285 -15.91 -7.14 11.25
N LEU A 286 -15.93 -8.30 11.91
CA LEU A 286 -17.14 -9.08 12.12
C LEU A 286 -18.14 -8.33 12.99
N ASP A 287 -17.67 -7.64 14.03
CA ASP A 287 -18.51 -6.86 14.95
C ASP A 287 -19.11 -5.62 14.27
N MET A 288 -18.33 -4.93 13.43
CA MET A 288 -18.77 -3.81 12.60
C MET A 288 -19.76 -4.26 11.51
N ALA A 289 -19.52 -5.41 10.89
CA ALA A 289 -20.44 -5.99 9.90
C ALA A 289 -21.80 -6.33 10.52
N ARG A 290 -21.83 -6.93 11.72
CA ARG A 290 -23.09 -7.19 12.45
C ARG A 290 -23.84 -5.90 12.80
N GLN A 291 -23.13 -4.87 13.28
CA GLN A 291 -23.73 -3.57 13.62
C GLN A 291 -24.31 -2.86 12.39
N LEU A 292 -23.55 -2.77 11.29
CA LEU A 292 -24.01 -2.12 10.06
C LEU A 292 -25.17 -2.88 9.38
N SER A 293 -25.19 -4.22 9.48
CA SER A 293 -26.28 -5.04 8.92
C SER A 293 -27.61 -4.92 9.69
N ALA A 294 -27.60 -4.33 10.89
CA ALA A 294 -28.82 -4.04 11.65
C ALA A 294 -29.55 -2.77 11.16
N LEU A 295 -28.93 -1.97 10.30
CA LEU A 295 -29.48 -0.70 9.81
C LEU A 295 -30.46 -0.91 8.63
N PRO A 296 -31.73 -0.47 8.72
CA PRO A 296 -32.75 -0.76 7.71
C PRO A 296 -32.37 -0.37 6.28
N GLY A 297 -32.32 -1.37 5.40
CA GLY A 297 -32.06 -1.18 3.96
C GLY A 297 -30.59 -1.02 3.57
N LEU A 298 -29.65 -1.07 4.52
CA LEU A 298 -28.24 -1.29 4.18
C LEU A 298 -28.04 -2.71 3.64
N THR A 299 -27.01 -2.89 2.83
CA THR A 299 -26.51 -4.21 2.45
C THR A 299 -25.00 -4.21 2.59
N VAL A 300 -24.49 -4.95 3.57
CA VAL A 300 -23.06 -5.11 3.84
C VAL A 300 -22.56 -6.35 3.11
N TYR A 301 -21.50 -6.22 2.31
CA TYR A 301 -20.91 -7.34 1.60
C TYR A 301 -19.84 -8.03 2.47
N PRO A 302 -19.71 -9.37 2.43
CA PRO A 302 -18.63 -10.08 3.11
C PRO A 302 -17.25 -9.60 2.64
N SER A 303 -16.29 -9.50 3.56
CA SER A 303 -14.96 -8.99 3.26
C SER A 303 -13.87 -9.75 4.00
N GLN A 304 -12.74 -9.94 3.33
CA GLN A 304 -11.49 -10.46 3.89
C GLN A 304 -10.40 -9.37 4.03
N GLY A 305 -10.69 -8.12 3.63
CA GLY A 305 -9.82 -6.96 3.91
C GLY A 305 -10.12 -6.30 5.26
N ASN A 306 -9.46 -5.17 5.57
CA ASN A 306 -9.76 -4.31 6.73
C ASN A 306 -10.80 -3.22 6.43
N PHE A 307 -11.79 -3.52 5.61
CA PHE A 307 -12.88 -2.61 5.24
C PHE A 307 -14.12 -3.41 4.84
N LEU A 308 -15.28 -2.78 4.91
CA LEU A 308 -16.56 -3.33 4.46
C LEU A 308 -17.09 -2.48 3.31
N PHE A 309 -17.61 -3.14 2.28
CA PHE A 309 -18.38 -2.48 1.23
C PHE A 309 -19.85 -2.51 1.61
N VAL A 310 -20.53 -1.38 1.42
CA VAL A 310 -21.90 -1.19 1.88
C VAL A 310 -22.69 -0.48 0.80
N ARG A 311 -23.77 -1.11 0.34
CA ARG A 311 -24.80 -0.43 -0.44
C ARG A 311 -25.82 0.22 0.49
N LEU A 312 -26.10 1.49 0.22
CA LEU A 312 -27.09 2.32 0.91
C LEU A 312 -28.53 1.95 0.52
N PRO A 313 -29.52 2.39 1.31
CA PRO A 313 -30.94 2.23 0.99
C PRO A 313 -31.33 2.85 -0.37
N VAL A 314 -32.46 2.41 -0.91
CA VAL A 314 -33.03 3.02 -2.13
C VAL A 314 -33.38 4.49 -1.85
N GLY A 315 -32.92 5.40 -2.72
CA GLY A 315 -33.11 6.84 -2.57
C GLY A 315 -32.03 7.57 -1.75
N ALA A 316 -31.06 6.86 -1.16
CA ALA A 316 -29.92 7.46 -0.48
C ALA A 316 -28.70 7.60 -1.43
N GLU A 317 -28.25 8.84 -1.63
CA GLU A 317 -27.06 9.18 -2.41
C GLU A 317 -25.82 9.29 -1.51
N GLY A 318 -24.78 8.50 -1.81
CA GLY A 318 -23.59 8.38 -0.96
C GLY A 318 -22.73 9.64 -0.86
N THR A 319 -22.83 10.55 -1.84
CA THR A 319 -22.20 11.88 -1.76
C THR A 319 -22.88 12.74 -0.68
N VAL A 320 -24.21 12.74 -0.63
CA VAL A 320 -25.00 13.43 0.42
C VAL A 320 -24.77 12.79 1.78
N VAL A 321 -24.76 11.44 1.85
CA VAL A 321 -24.48 10.72 3.11
C VAL A 321 -23.07 11.02 3.62
N ARG A 322 -22.05 11.01 2.74
CA ARG A 322 -20.67 11.41 3.07
C ARG A 322 -20.60 12.83 3.60
N ASP A 323 -21.17 13.78 2.88
CA ASP A 323 -21.04 15.21 3.22
C ASP A 323 -21.78 15.54 4.53
N ARG A 324 -22.94 14.92 4.78
CA ARG A 324 -23.65 15.01 6.06
C ARG A 324 -22.91 14.31 7.21
N LEU A 325 -22.38 13.09 7.04
CA LEU A 325 -21.54 12.44 8.07
C LEU A 325 -20.32 13.28 8.44
N LEU A 326 -19.68 13.93 7.45
CA LEU A 326 -18.50 14.76 7.68
C LEU A 326 -18.85 16.08 8.39
N THR A 327 -19.97 16.71 8.04
CA THR A 327 -20.35 18.03 8.57
C THR A 327 -21.17 17.97 9.86
N GLU A 328 -22.07 17.00 10.01
CA GLU A 328 -22.94 16.84 11.19
C GLU A 328 -22.28 16.00 12.30
N HIS A 329 -21.43 15.02 11.94
CA HIS A 329 -20.88 14.04 12.89
C HIS A 329 -19.34 14.00 12.99
N ARG A 330 -18.62 14.77 12.15
CA ARG A 330 -17.15 14.71 11.96
C ARG A 330 -16.67 13.28 11.64
N ILE A 331 -17.32 12.61 10.69
CA ILE A 331 -16.95 11.25 10.23
C ILE A 331 -16.70 11.27 8.72
N LEU A 332 -15.51 10.83 8.29
CA LEU A 332 -15.10 10.78 6.89
C LEU A 332 -15.28 9.36 6.32
N VAL A 333 -16.08 9.18 5.28
CA VAL A 333 -16.36 7.88 4.64
C VAL A 333 -16.01 7.87 3.15
N ARG A 334 -15.55 6.72 2.61
CA ARG A 334 -15.25 6.59 1.18
C ARG A 334 -16.52 6.23 0.40
N GLU A 335 -17.26 7.26 -0.01
CA GLU A 335 -18.18 7.19 -1.16
C GLU A 335 -17.47 6.51 -2.36
N CYS A 336 -18.16 5.71 -3.17
CA CYS A 336 -17.54 4.87 -4.21
C CYS A 336 -18.14 5.02 -5.62
N GLY A 337 -18.95 6.04 -5.92
CA GLY A 337 -19.53 6.28 -7.24
C GLY A 337 -18.54 6.74 -8.30
N ASN A 338 -17.37 7.25 -7.92
CA ASN A 338 -16.26 7.54 -8.85
C ASN A 338 -15.32 6.34 -9.09
N LYS A 339 -15.67 5.13 -8.64
CA LYS A 339 -15.01 3.89 -9.09
C LYS A 339 -15.77 3.32 -10.29
N VAL A 340 -15.05 2.97 -11.35
CA VAL A 340 -15.63 2.19 -12.47
C VAL A 340 -16.18 0.86 -11.92
N GLY A 341 -17.35 0.43 -12.39
CA GLY A 341 -18.05 -0.76 -11.88
C GLY A 341 -18.82 -0.55 -10.57
N SER A 342 -18.92 0.68 -10.07
CA SER A 342 -19.65 1.04 -8.84
C SER A 342 -20.63 2.20 -9.10
N SER A 343 -21.40 2.61 -8.09
CA SER A 343 -22.33 3.75 -8.17
C SER A 343 -22.36 4.56 -6.87
N SER A 344 -22.99 5.74 -6.91
CA SER A 344 -23.13 6.65 -5.76
C SER A 344 -23.84 6.02 -4.56
N ARG A 345 -24.59 4.93 -4.74
CA ARG A 345 -25.23 4.18 -3.64
C ARG A 345 -24.25 3.33 -2.82
N PHE A 346 -22.95 3.33 -3.11
CA PHE A 346 -21.96 2.52 -2.40
C PHE A 346 -20.99 3.35 -1.56
N LEU A 347 -20.73 2.88 -0.34
CA LEU A 347 -19.64 3.31 0.52
C LEU A 347 -18.67 2.15 0.75
N ARG A 348 -17.38 2.46 0.93
CA ARG A 348 -16.40 1.59 1.58
C ARG A 348 -16.05 2.19 2.94
N LEU A 349 -16.17 1.38 3.99
CA LEU A 349 -16.01 1.79 5.39
C LEU A 349 -14.88 0.98 6.02
N VAL A 350 -13.79 1.63 6.40
CA VAL A 350 -12.61 0.99 6.99
C VAL A 350 -12.93 0.45 8.39
N VAL A 351 -12.35 -0.70 8.77
CA VAL A 351 -12.54 -1.28 10.10
C VAL A 351 -11.84 -0.42 11.14
N ARG A 352 -12.57 -0.06 12.20
CA ARG A 352 -12.15 0.85 13.27
C ARG A 352 -12.54 0.29 14.64
N PRO A 353 -11.94 0.77 15.74
CA PRO A 353 -12.31 0.35 17.10
C PRO A 353 -13.79 0.60 17.43
N GLN A 354 -14.35 -0.18 18.35
CA GLN A 354 -15.79 -0.13 18.71
C GLN A 354 -16.29 1.23 19.23
N VAL A 355 -15.42 2.16 19.63
CA VAL A 355 -15.81 3.56 19.94
C VAL A 355 -16.13 4.35 18.68
N ASP A 356 -15.34 4.20 17.62
CA ASP A 356 -15.55 4.85 16.33
C ASP A 356 -16.73 4.22 15.59
N VAL A 357 -16.85 2.88 15.62
CA VAL A 357 -17.95 2.15 14.95
C VAL A 357 -19.31 2.57 15.51
N ARG A 358 -19.46 2.70 16.83
CA ARG A 358 -20.71 3.20 17.43
C ARG A 358 -21.05 4.64 17.01
N ARG A 359 -20.06 5.51 16.85
CA ARG A 359 -20.25 6.86 16.30
C ARG A 359 -20.70 6.83 14.83
N LEU A 360 -20.09 5.98 14.01
CA LEU A 360 -20.49 5.78 12.61
C LEU A 360 -21.93 5.24 12.49
N VAL A 361 -22.31 4.25 13.29
CA VAL A 361 -23.65 3.67 13.29
C VAL A 361 -24.70 4.72 13.67
N SER A 362 -24.49 5.46 14.76
CA SER A 362 -25.40 6.54 15.19
C SER A 362 -25.47 7.69 14.18
N GLY A 363 -24.34 8.05 13.55
CA GLY A 363 -24.31 9.02 12.45
C GLY A 363 -25.08 8.56 11.22
N LEU A 364 -24.94 7.28 10.83
CA LEU A 364 -25.70 6.69 9.72
C LEU A 364 -27.20 6.65 10.04
N GLU A 365 -27.61 6.30 11.26
CA GLU A 365 -29.01 6.35 11.66
C GLU A 365 -29.61 7.77 11.55
N SER A 366 -28.90 8.76 12.09
CA SER A 366 -29.28 10.18 12.02
C SER A 366 -29.36 10.69 10.57
N VAL A 367 -28.39 10.34 9.73
CA VAL A 367 -28.32 10.80 8.34
C VAL A 367 -29.35 10.11 7.44
N LEU A 368 -29.59 8.80 7.60
CA LEU A 368 -30.45 8.02 6.71
C LEU A 368 -31.93 8.01 7.10
N TYR A 369 -32.25 8.04 8.41
CA TYR A 369 -33.62 7.87 8.90
C TYR A 369 -34.14 9.11 9.66
N GLY A 370 -33.26 10.09 9.92
CA GLY A 370 -33.55 11.25 10.76
C GLY A 370 -33.66 10.90 12.25
N SER A 371 -33.80 11.93 13.09
CA SER A 371 -33.77 11.82 14.56
C SER A 371 -35.04 11.21 15.18
N ARG A 372 -35.57 10.11 14.62
CA ARG A 372 -36.76 9.37 15.10
C ARG A 372 -36.44 8.13 15.94
N ARG A 373 -35.25 8.06 16.54
CA ARG A 373 -34.94 7.22 17.71
C ARG A 373 -34.02 7.99 18.65
N GLY A 374 -34.42 8.12 19.92
CA GLY A 374 -33.69 8.87 20.94
C GLY A 374 -32.51 8.10 21.53
N ALA A 375 -31.53 7.74 20.70
CA ALA A 375 -30.23 7.31 21.19
C ALA A 375 -29.38 8.57 21.48
N ALA A 376 -29.04 8.81 22.75
CA ALA A 376 -28.14 9.89 23.10
C ALA A 376 -26.75 9.60 22.51
N VAL A 377 -26.22 10.55 21.75
CA VAL A 377 -24.80 10.51 21.33
C VAL A 377 -23.95 10.55 22.60
N PRO A 378 -23.00 9.61 22.81
CA PRO A 378 -22.09 9.71 23.93
C PRO A 378 -21.19 10.95 23.76
N GLU A 379 -21.43 11.97 24.57
CA GLU A 379 -20.51 13.10 24.70
C GLU A 379 -19.17 12.64 25.28
N LEU A 380 -18.17 13.52 25.18
CA LEU A 380 -16.81 13.28 25.66
C LEU A 380 -16.76 13.17 27.20
N SER A 381 -17.00 11.97 27.72
CA SER A 381 -16.58 11.61 29.08
C SER A 381 -15.06 11.76 29.16
N THR A 382 -14.58 12.76 29.90
CA THR A 382 -13.18 13.12 30.10
C THR A 382 -12.42 12.01 30.85
N GLY A 383 -12.03 10.94 30.14
CA GLY A 383 -11.56 9.71 30.80
C GLY A 383 -10.63 8.77 30.02
N THR A 384 -10.49 8.88 28.69
CA THR A 384 -9.45 8.17 27.92
C THR A 384 -9.06 8.96 26.67
N SER A 385 -8.01 9.78 26.75
CA SER A 385 -7.49 10.51 25.58
C SER A 385 -6.51 9.64 24.81
N TYR A 386 -6.85 9.26 23.57
CA TYR A 386 -5.90 8.65 22.65
C TYR A 386 -5.05 9.76 22.04
N SER A 387 -3.91 10.06 22.67
CA SER A 387 -3.08 11.22 22.33
C SER A 387 -2.52 11.11 20.91
N SER A 388 -2.70 12.16 20.11
CA SER A 388 -2.12 12.27 18.77
C SER A 388 -0.64 12.70 18.83
N GLY A 389 0.22 11.85 19.39
CA GLY A 389 1.67 11.77 19.12
C GLY A 389 2.59 12.93 19.53
N THR A 390 2.10 14.07 20.01
CA THR A 390 2.94 15.29 20.20
C THR A 390 2.73 16.01 21.54
N ALA A 391 2.88 15.30 22.66
CA ALA A 391 2.93 15.86 24.02
C ALA A 391 4.14 16.81 24.30
N ALA A 392 4.92 17.13 23.27
CA ALA A 392 5.94 18.18 23.25
C ALA A 392 5.44 19.51 22.63
N VAL A 393 4.47 19.46 21.71
CA VAL A 393 3.86 20.66 21.08
C VAL A 393 2.86 21.30 22.03
N ASP A 394 2.00 20.50 22.66
CA ASP A 394 1.02 20.99 23.65
C ASP A 394 1.70 21.70 24.84
N ARG A 395 2.91 21.26 25.21
CA ARG A 395 3.74 21.90 26.25
C ARG A 395 4.25 23.28 25.82
N LEU A 396 4.75 23.41 24.60
CA LEU A 396 5.22 24.69 24.05
C LEU A 396 4.08 25.70 23.87
N MET A 397 2.91 25.24 23.45
CA MET A 397 1.73 26.10 23.29
C MET A 397 1.13 26.51 24.65
N GLY A 398 1.12 25.60 25.64
CA GLY A 398 0.67 25.88 27.00
C GLY A 398 1.53 26.92 27.73
N GLU A 399 2.85 26.92 27.52
CA GLU A 399 3.78 27.87 28.16
C GLU A 399 3.84 29.25 27.45
N THR A 400 3.24 29.39 26.26
CA THR A 400 3.25 30.66 25.50
C THR A 400 1.86 31.32 25.36
N SER A 401 0.76 30.57 25.51
CA SER A 401 -0.61 31.06 25.36
C SER A 401 -1.22 31.63 26.67
N GLY A 402 -0.43 32.35 27.46
CA GLY A 402 -0.78 32.74 28.84
C GLY A 402 -0.94 34.24 29.11
N THR A 403 0.02 35.07 28.71
CA THR A 403 0.01 36.54 28.91
C THR A 403 0.89 37.24 27.88
N GLY A 404 0.43 38.31 27.24
CA GLY A 404 1.34 39.15 26.43
C GLY A 404 0.78 40.02 25.29
N MET A 405 -0.50 39.96 24.93
CA MET A 405 -1.02 40.62 23.72
C MET A 405 -2.12 41.68 23.97
N HIS A 406 -1.99 42.47 25.04
CA HIS A 406 -2.87 43.62 25.34
C HIS A 406 -2.03 44.82 25.84
N ASN A 407 -1.07 45.31 25.03
CA ASN A 407 -0.43 46.64 25.27
C ASN A 407 0.36 47.24 24.09
N LEU A 408 0.18 46.76 22.84
CA LEU A 408 0.89 47.27 21.64
C LEU A 408 -0.06 47.96 20.64
N ALA A 409 -0.89 48.87 21.13
CA ALA A 409 -1.74 49.75 20.33
C ALA A 409 -1.73 51.22 20.82
N ALA A 410 -0.88 51.57 21.80
CA ALA A 410 -0.98 52.83 22.55
C ALA A 410 0.37 53.53 22.81
N GLN A 411 1.33 53.46 21.88
CA GLN A 411 2.53 54.31 21.89
C GLN A 411 3.18 54.42 20.50
N ALA A 412 2.52 55.17 19.61
CA ALA A 412 2.99 55.42 18.24
C ALA A 412 2.93 56.91 17.84
N MET A 413 3.14 57.83 18.80
CA MET A 413 3.20 59.28 18.56
C MET A 413 4.23 59.99 19.46
N SER A 414 5.53 59.78 19.21
CA SER A 414 6.59 60.73 19.56
C SER A 414 7.91 60.36 18.86
N MET A 415 8.39 61.21 17.96
CA MET A 415 9.72 61.12 17.34
C MET A 415 10.51 62.40 17.62
N PRO A 416 11.77 62.29 18.03
CA PRO A 416 12.82 63.24 17.68
C PRO A 416 13.95 62.59 16.87
N ALA A 417 14.69 63.40 16.11
CA ALA A 417 15.78 62.96 15.22
C ALA A 417 17.13 62.73 15.97
N PRO A 418 18.11 62.02 15.36
CA PRO A 418 19.24 61.42 16.10
C PRO A 418 20.62 62.11 15.93
N ALA A 419 21.63 61.50 16.60
CA ALA A 419 23.09 61.61 16.43
C ALA A 419 23.83 62.73 17.21
N PRO A 420 25.17 62.62 17.46
CA PRO A 420 26.12 61.55 17.06
C PRO A 420 26.91 60.87 18.21
N ALA A 421 27.82 59.97 17.80
CA ALA A 421 28.56 58.98 18.61
C ALA A 421 29.66 59.48 19.57
N ALA A 422 30.03 58.59 20.51
CA ALA A 422 31.34 58.52 21.20
C ALA A 422 31.66 57.04 21.57
N SER A 423 32.87 56.72 22.05
CA SER A 423 33.44 55.36 21.98
C SER A 423 34.04 54.78 23.29
N MET A 424 34.06 53.44 23.32
CA MET A 424 35.07 52.54 23.94
C MET A 424 35.13 52.26 25.46
N GLN A 425 35.47 50.98 25.72
CA GLN A 425 36.24 50.38 26.84
C GLN A 425 35.62 50.25 28.25
N PHE A 426 35.90 49.11 28.89
CA PHE A 426 35.74 48.85 30.33
C PHE A 426 36.65 47.71 30.83
N ALA A 427 37.31 47.93 31.97
CA ALA A 427 38.07 47.00 32.84
C ALA A 427 38.55 47.80 34.08
N PRO A 428 39.12 47.24 35.18
CA PRO A 428 39.21 45.84 35.69
C PRO A 428 38.50 45.80 37.10
N PRO A 429 38.95 45.12 38.20
CA PRO A 429 39.80 43.93 38.45
C PRO A 429 39.15 42.84 39.36
N ALA A 430 39.95 41.87 39.86
CA ALA A 430 39.56 40.73 40.73
C ALA A 430 39.88 40.92 42.25
N PRO A 431 39.69 39.90 43.13
CA PRO A 431 40.80 38.97 43.45
C PRO A 431 40.39 37.49 43.78
N ALA A 432 41.37 36.65 44.18
CA ALA A 432 41.25 35.20 44.50
C ALA A 432 41.89 34.82 45.87
N PRO A 433 41.79 33.55 46.34
CA PRO A 433 42.92 32.59 46.33
C PRO A 433 42.51 31.15 45.89
N ALA A 434 43.31 30.27 45.24
CA ALA A 434 44.67 29.72 45.50
C ALA A 434 44.68 28.57 46.56
N ALA A 435 45.46 27.47 46.47
CA ALA A 435 46.27 26.80 45.42
C ALA A 435 46.44 25.30 45.86
N SER A 436 47.16 24.34 45.24
CA SER A 436 48.13 24.21 44.12
C SER A 436 47.86 22.83 43.41
N MET A 437 48.71 22.00 42.75
CA MET A 437 50.17 21.77 42.52
C MET A 437 50.46 21.41 41.03
N GLN A 438 51.53 20.64 40.71
CA GLN A 438 52.04 20.31 39.36
C GLN A 438 52.72 18.92 39.33
N PHE A 439 52.95 18.30 38.16
CA PHE A 439 54.30 18.13 37.54
C PHE A 439 54.40 17.22 36.29
N ALA A 440 55.26 17.65 35.35
CA ALA A 440 56.15 16.92 34.42
C ALA A 440 55.65 15.84 33.40
N SER A 441 56.44 15.70 32.32
CA SER A 441 56.32 14.69 31.26
C SER A 441 57.70 14.06 30.94
N PRO A 442 57.76 12.82 30.43
CA PRO A 442 58.88 12.34 29.61
C PRO A 442 58.44 11.68 28.28
N ALA A 443 59.41 11.16 27.51
CA ALA A 443 59.26 10.78 26.08
C ALA A 443 59.53 9.24 25.83
N PRO A 444 59.85 8.70 24.62
CA PRO A 444 59.01 7.66 24.02
C PRO A 444 59.74 6.37 23.51
N ALA A 445 59.01 5.57 22.71
CA ALA A 445 59.43 4.41 21.88
C ALA A 445 59.54 3.02 22.59
N PRO A 446 59.48 1.89 21.85
CA PRO A 446 59.33 1.71 20.39
C PRO A 446 58.02 1.00 19.96
N ALA A 447 57.76 0.96 18.64
CA ALA A 447 56.71 0.15 18.02
C ALA A 447 57.30 -0.91 17.07
N ALA A 448 56.68 -2.08 16.99
CA ALA A 448 57.12 -3.19 16.14
C ALA A 448 56.60 -3.06 14.69
N SER A 449 57.30 -3.71 13.76
CA SER A 449 57.04 -3.61 12.32
C SER A 449 55.87 -4.48 11.83
N MET A 450 55.01 -3.90 10.98
CA MET A 450 54.23 -4.65 9.99
C MET A 450 54.53 -4.11 8.59
N GLN A 451 54.64 -5.02 7.63
CA GLN A 451 55.02 -4.71 6.25
C GLN A 451 53.78 -4.34 5.44
N PHE A 452 53.77 -3.14 4.84
CA PHE A 452 52.78 -2.79 3.83
C PHE A 452 53.23 -3.31 2.46
N ALA A 453 52.32 -3.99 1.75
CA ALA A 453 52.52 -4.34 0.34
C ALA A 453 52.44 -3.06 -0.53
N PRO A 454 53.20 -2.97 -1.64
CA PRO A 454 53.13 -1.83 -2.55
C PRO A 454 51.76 -1.77 -3.25
N PRO A 455 51.23 -0.57 -3.54
CA PRO A 455 49.96 -0.41 -4.24
C PRO A 455 50.05 -0.94 -5.67
N ALA A 456 48.99 -1.59 -6.14
CA ALA A 456 48.86 -2.03 -7.53
C ALA A 456 48.77 -0.81 -8.48
N PRO A 457 49.33 -0.90 -9.70
CA PRO A 457 49.26 0.19 -10.67
C PRO A 457 47.80 0.45 -11.11
N ALA A 458 47.46 1.73 -11.26
CA ALA A 458 46.13 2.13 -11.73
C ALA A 458 45.87 1.64 -13.18
N PRO A 459 44.65 1.19 -13.51
CA PRO A 459 44.30 0.80 -14.87
C PRO A 459 44.36 2.00 -15.82
N ALA A 460 44.87 1.77 -17.04
CA ALA A 460 44.94 2.79 -18.07
C ALA A 460 43.53 3.25 -18.52
N PRO A 461 43.35 4.52 -18.89
CA PRO A 461 42.06 5.02 -19.37
C PRO A 461 41.64 4.30 -20.67
N MET A 462 40.39 3.86 -20.75
CA MET A 462 39.86 3.28 -21.99
C MET A 462 39.75 4.35 -23.09
N PRO A 463 39.98 3.98 -24.37
CA PRO A 463 39.82 4.91 -25.49
C PRO A 463 38.36 5.35 -25.61
N THR A 464 38.15 6.63 -25.92
CA THR A 464 36.82 7.18 -26.20
C THR A 464 36.22 6.55 -27.47
N PRO A 465 34.94 6.16 -27.48
CA PRO A 465 34.29 5.67 -28.70
C PRO A 465 34.19 6.80 -29.73
N ALA A 466 34.43 6.47 -31.00
CA ALA A 466 34.28 7.40 -32.10
C ALA A 466 32.79 7.81 -32.28
N PRO A 467 32.50 9.06 -32.68
CA PRO A 467 31.12 9.50 -32.93
C PRO A 467 30.50 8.72 -34.09
N MET A 468 29.27 8.23 -33.90
CA MET A 468 28.53 7.59 -34.99
C MET A 468 28.14 8.61 -36.07
N PRO A 469 28.14 8.23 -37.37
CA PRO A 469 27.70 9.09 -38.44
C PRO A 469 26.20 9.43 -38.31
N ALA A 470 25.83 10.66 -38.67
CA ALA A 470 24.44 11.11 -38.64
C ALA A 470 23.57 10.34 -39.65
N PRO A 471 22.29 10.06 -39.33
CA PRO A 471 21.37 9.39 -40.25
C PRO A 471 21.06 10.26 -41.47
N MET A 472 20.99 9.65 -42.65
CA MET A 472 20.53 10.34 -43.87
C MET A 472 19.03 10.67 -43.80
N PRO A 473 18.59 11.78 -44.41
CA PRO A 473 17.16 12.13 -44.47
C PRO A 473 16.37 11.13 -45.31
N ALA A 474 15.14 10.83 -44.87
CA ALA A 474 14.24 9.93 -45.59
C ALA A 474 13.68 10.57 -46.87
N ALA A 475 13.44 9.75 -47.90
CA ALA A 475 12.76 10.17 -49.11
C ALA A 475 11.27 10.46 -48.86
N PRO A 476 10.63 11.38 -49.62
CA PRO A 476 9.23 11.74 -49.42
C PRO A 476 8.28 10.60 -49.80
N ALA A 477 7.21 10.42 -49.02
CA ALA A 477 6.18 9.43 -49.28
C ALA A 477 5.29 9.82 -50.48
N ALA A 478 4.93 8.83 -51.31
CA ALA A 478 3.93 8.99 -52.36
C ALA A 478 2.50 9.12 -51.77
N GLY A 479 1.62 9.83 -52.48
CA GLY A 479 0.36 10.35 -51.93
C GLY A 479 -0.80 9.34 -51.78
N MET A 480 -1.72 9.69 -50.87
CA MET A 480 -3.02 9.05 -50.68
C MET A 480 -3.99 9.34 -51.84
N PRO A 481 -4.77 8.37 -52.32
CA PRO A 481 -6.04 8.62 -53.01
C PRO A 481 -7.21 8.78 -52.02
N ALA A 482 -8.23 9.55 -52.41
CA ALA A 482 -9.44 9.83 -51.62
C ALA A 482 -10.53 8.71 -51.79
N PRO A 483 -11.54 8.62 -50.90
CA PRO A 483 -12.39 7.42 -50.80
C PRO A 483 -13.57 7.39 -51.80
N GLY A 484 -14.02 6.17 -52.14
CA GLY A 484 -15.16 5.93 -53.02
C GLY A 484 -16.13 4.84 -52.50
N LEU A 485 -17.35 5.28 -52.15
CA LEU A 485 -18.67 4.63 -52.17
C LEU A 485 -18.87 3.10 -51.91
N GLN A 486 -19.93 2.80 -51.14
CA GLN A 486 -20.48 1.45 -50.90
C GLN A 486 -21.29 0.91 -52.11
N PRO A 487 -21.61 -0.39 -52.09
CA PRO A 487 -23.04 -0.77 -52.11
C PRO A 487 -23.46 -1.75 -50.99
N VAL A 488 -24.74 -2.15 -50.99
CA VAL A 488 -25.48 -2.73 -49.84
C VAL A 488 -25.73 -4.25 -49.95
N ALA A 489 -25.96 -4.88 -48.80
CA ALA A 489 -26.06 -6.31 -48.50
C ALA A 489 -27.24 -7.11 -49.12
N GLN A 490 -27.11 -8.45 -49.08
CA GLN A 490 -28.17 -9.48 -48.84
C GLN A 490 -27.47 -10.79 -48.36
N THR A 491 -27.62 -11.22 -47.09
CA THR A 491 -28.61 -12.18 -46.54
C THR A 491 -28.61 -13.61 -47.12
N GLY A 492 -28.26 -14.63 -46.31
CA GLY A 492 -28.49 -16.05 -46.63
C GLY A 492 -27.78 -17.07 -45.73
N MET A 493 -28.54 -17.76 -44.86
CA MET A 493 -28.18 -18.92 -44.01
C MET A 493 -29.50 -19.60 -43.55
N PRO A 494 -29.54 -20.87 -43.07
CA PRO A 494 -28.50 -21.90 -43.00
C PRO A 494 -28.90 -23.24 -43.70
N GLY A 495 -28.05 -24.29 -43.60
CA GLY A 495 -28.34 -25.66 -44.06
C GLY A 495 -27.71 -26.73 -43.14
N LEU A 496 -28.23 -27.97 -43.14
CA LEU A 496 -28.01 -28.96 -42.08
C LEU A 496 -27.41 -30.32 -42.53
N ALA A 497 -26.62 -30.90 -41.62
CA ALA A 497 -26.54 -32.33 -41.24
C ALA A 497 -25.78 -33.42 -42.06
N ALA A 498 -25.25 -34.38 -41.28
CA ALA A 498 -25.18 -35.85 -41.49
C ALA A 498 -24.10 -36.54 -42.36
N ALA A 499 -23.03 -36.99 -41.68
CA ALA A 499 -22.61 -38.40 -41.49
C ALA A 499 -22.39 -39.41 -42.66
N ALA A 500 -21.13 -39.88 -42.82
CA ALA A 500 -20.70 -41.26 -43.14
C ALA A 500 -19.19 -41.42 -42.79
N GLN A 501 -18.73 -42.32 -41.91
CA GLN A 501 -18.45 -43.78 -42.04
C GLN A 501 -17.31 -44.19 -43.01
N GLY A 502 -16.29 -44.90 -42.47
CA GLY A 502 -15.17 -45.54 -43.21
C GLY A 502 -13.78 -45.28 -42.61
N ARG A 503 -13.29 -45.91 -41.52
CA ARG A 503 -13.06 -47.34 -41.18
C ARG A 503 -11.75 -47.93 -41.78
N ARG A 504 -10.87 -48.46 -40.89
CA ARG A 504 -9.54 -49.13 -41.08
C ARG A 504 -8.32 -48.20 -41.18
N ALA A 505 -7.09 -48.60 -40.76
CA ALA A 505 -6.66 -49.63 -39.79
C ALA A 505 -5.13 -49.49 -39.46
N ASN A 506 -4.70 -50.10 -38.35
CA ASN A 506 -3.29 -50.33 -37.90
C ASN A 506 -2.49 -49.07 -37.50
N GLY A 507 -1.44 -49.15 -36.66
CA GLY A 507 -0.82 -50.29 -35.97
C GLY A 507 -0.40 -49.97 -34.52
N ALA A 508 0.33 -50.86 -33.83
CA ALA A 508 0.45 -50.86 -32.37
C ALA A 508 1.89 -50.81 -31.81
N ALA A 509 2.03 -50.20 -30.62
CA ALA A 509 3.04 -50.41 -29.58
C ALA A 509 2.38 -49.98 -28.24
N GLN A 510 2.37 -50.75 -27.15
CA GLN A 510 3.48 -51.02 -26.20
C GLN A 510 4.14 -49.72 -25.68
N GLY A 511 4.18 -49.42 -24.36
CA GLY A 511 3.62 -50.13 -23.20
C GLY A 511 4.20 -49.62 -21.85
N LEU A 512 3.90 -50.33 -20.76
CA LEU A 512 4.45 -50.20 -19.40
C LEU A 512 3.97 -49.04 -18.50
N THR A 513 3.37 -49.44 -17.37
CA THR A 513 3.20 -48.67 -16.12
C THR A 513 4.33 -49.01 -15.14
N ALA A 514 4.67 -48.11 -14.21
CA ALA A 514 5.63 -48.41 -13.13
C ALA A 514 5.16 -47.88 -11.77
N ALA A 515 5.47 -48.62 -10.70
CA ALA A 515 5.22 -48.23 -9.31
C ALA A 515 6.34 -48.76 -8.40
N GLN A 516 6.67 -47.97 -7.36
CA GLN A 516 7.45 -48.34 -6.15
C GLN A 516 8.89 -48.89 -6.31
N VAL A 517 9.88 -48.08 -5.93
CA VAL A 517 11.12 -48.52 -5.23
C VAL A 517 11.40 -47.54 -4.08
N ARG A 518 12.13 -47.97 -3.04
CA ARG A 518 12.31 -47.27 -1.74
C ARG A 518 13.67 -46.58 -1.59
N GLY A 519 13.75 -45.60 -0.70
CA GLY A 519 15.01 -45.11 -0.11
C GLY A 519 14.76 -44.20 1.11
N ARG A 520 15.33 -44.52 2.28
CA ARG A 520 15.28 -43.71 3.51
C ARG A 520 16.64 -43.73 4.20
N THR A 521 17.21 -42.55 4.46
CA THR A 521 18.22 -42.27 5.50
C THR A 521 18.10 -40.79 5.89
N GLN A 522 17.96 -40.50 7.18
CA GLN A 522 17.97 -39.12 7.71
C GLN A 522 19.35 -38.77 8.27
N PRO A 523 19.79 -37.50 8.17
CA PRO A 523 20.62 -36.85 9.18
C PRO A 523 19.74 -36.26 10.31
N GLU A 524 20.35 -35.93 11.44
CA GLU A 524 19.70 -35.27 12.58
C GLU A 524 19.33 -33.79 12.27
N PRO A 525 18.33 -33.21 12.96
CA PRO A 525 18.00 -31.80 12.80
C PRO A 525 19.09 -30.90 13.40
N LEU A 526 19.48 -29.86 12.65
CA LEU A 526 20.16 -28.69 13.20
C LEU A 526 19.15 -27.85 14.00
N GLU A 527 19.61 -27.15 15.03
CA GLU A 527 18.75 -26.27 15.83
C GLU A 527 18.11 -25.18 14.97
N GLU A 528 16.79 -25.04 15.04
CA GLU A 528 16.06 -24.02 14.29
C GLU A 528 16.37 -22.62 14.85
N PRO A 529 16.87 -21.67 14.04
CA PRO A 529 16.85 -20.27 14.44
C PRO A 529 15.39 -19.81 14.52
N GLN A 530 15.03 -19.11 15.59
CA GLN A 530 13.68 -18.55 15.79
C GLN A 530 13.38 -17.43 14.78
N GLY A 531 13.05 -17.82 13.55
CA GLY A 531 12.39 -16.95 12.59
C GLY A 531 10.96 -16.65 13.01
N TRP A 532 10.35 -15.65 12.37
CA TRP A 532 8.89 -15.57 12.38
C TRP A 532 8.32 -16.87 11.80
N PRO A 533 7.24 -17.43 12.36
CA PRO A 533 6.55 -18.53 11.71
C PRO A 533 6.05 -18.06 10.34
N ALA A 534 6.36 -18.82 9.29
CA ALA A 534 5.62 -18.71 8.03
C ALA A 534 4.12 -18.84 8.35
N ALA A 535 3.25 -18.12 7.64
CA ALA A 535 1.89 -17.79 8.13
C ALA A 535 0.94 -18.97 8.45
N GLY A 536 1.30 -20.22 8.14
CA GLY A 536 0.60 -21.44 8.57
C GLY A 536 1.20 -22.18 9.79
N ALA A 537 2.35 -21.77 10.32
CA ALA A 537 3.22 -22.63 11.15
C ALA A 537 2.94 -22.67 12.67
N VAL A 538 1.86 -22.05 13.18
CA VAL A 538 1.40 -22.25 14.59
C VAL A 538 -0.13 -22.37 14.66
N TYR A 539 -0.67 -23.46 14.10
CA TYR A 539 -2.05 -23.90 14.32
C TYR A 539 -2.11 -25.34 14.86
N ASN A 540 -1.52 -25.53 16.04
CA ASN A 540 -1.74 -26.70 16.90
C ASN A 540 -1.51 -26.30 18.36
N GLN A 541 -2.23 -26.91 19.30
CA GLN A 541 -2.28 -26.60 20.74
C GLN A 541 -3.00 -25.29 21.15
N VAL A 542 -4.31 -25.24 20.95
CA VAL A 542 -5.27 -25.17 22.08
C VAL A 542 -6.46 -26.09 21.72
N GLY A 543 -7.10 -26.73 22.71
CA GLY A 543 -8.32 -27.53 22.56
C GLY A 543 -9.32 -27.22 23.67
#